data_AF-A0A957DUI5-F1
#
_entry.id   AF-A0A957DUI5-F1
#
_cell.length_a   1.000
_cell.length_b   1.000
_cell.length_c   1.000
_cell.angle_alpha   90.00
_cell.angle_beta   90.00
_cell.angle_gamma   90.00
#
_symmetry.space_group_name_H-M   'P 1'
#
loop_
_entity.id
_entity.type
_entity.pdbx_description
1 polymer ?
#
loop_
_entity_poly.entity_id
_entity_poly.type
_entity_poly.pdbx_seq_one_letter_code
_entity_poly.pdbx_strand_id
1 'polypeptide(L)'
;KWLIEAQINGEPQLNYDPAQGDVAAPWLAWGPYLWADGLTPRSDGLTWACDEFADDGTHPGDPARDKVAAMLLDFFKMDETARVWFLEGG
;
A
#
# COMPACT_ATOMS: atom_id res chain seq x y z
N LYS A 1 3.08 -0.92 11.15
CA LYS A 1 3.80 -2.13 11.62
C LYS A 1 3.09 -2.72 12.81
N TRP A 2 3.15 -2.08 13.99
CA TRP A 2 2.61 -2.64 15.23
C TRP A 2 1.13 -3.01 15.17
N LEU A 3 0.27 -2.21 14.51
CA LEU A 3 -1.16 -2.51 14.41
C LEU A 3 -1.45 -3.74 13.54
N ILE A 4 -0.79 -3.87 12.38
CA ILE A 4 -0.91 -5.04 11.51
C ILE A 4 -0.35 -6.28 12.22
N GLU A 5 0.80 -6.15 12.88
CA GLU A 5 1.42 -7.22 13.66
C GLU A 5 0.53 -7.67 14.84
N ALA A 6 -0.12 -6.73 15.52
CA ALA A 6 -1.10 -7.02 16.57
C ALA A 6 -2.31 -7.79 16.03
N GLN A 7 -2.82 -7.43 14.85
CA GLN A 7 -3.90 -8.19 14.21
C GLN A 7 -3.43 -9.60 13.80
N ILE A 8 -2.22 -9.75 13.27
CA ILE A 8 -1.62 -11.05 12.95
C ILE A 8 -1.46 -11.92 14.20
N ASN A 9 -1.12 -11.31 15.34
CA ASN A 9 -0.96 -12.00 16.63
C ASN A 9 -2.30 -12.35 17.30
N GLY A 10 -3.44 -12.00 16.70
CA GLY A 10 -4.77 -12.40 17.18
C GLY A 10 -5.30 -11.56 18.33
N GLU A 11 -4.91 -10.28 18.43
CA GLU A 11 -5.49 -9.37 19.42
C GLU A 11 -7.04 -9.32 19.28
N PRO A 12 -7.82 -9.65 20.32
CA PRO A 12 -9.27 -9.79 20.19
C PRO A 12 -9.99 -8.54 19.67
N GLN A 13 -9.47 -7.34 20.00
CA GLN A 13 -10.02 -6.07 19.55
C GLN A 13 -9.75 -5.78 18.06
N LEU A 14 -8.92 -6.59 17.41
CA LEU A 14 -8.56 -6.47 16.00
C LEU A 14 -9.08 -7.65 15.17
N ASN A 15 -9.97 -8.48 15.72
CA ASN A 15 -10.53 -9.61 14.99
C ASN A 15 -11.30 -9.13 13.75
N TYR A 16 -10.90 -9.65 12.58
CA TYR A 16 -11.56 -9.44 11.29
C TYR A 16 -12.31 -10.69 10.80
N ASP A 17 -12.08 -11.85 11.42
CA ASP A 17 -12.58 -13.15 10.99
C ASP A 17 -13.79 -13.57 11.84
N PRO A 18 -15.00 -13.66 11.28
CA PRO A 18 -16.19 -14.08 12.03
C PRO A 18 -16.11 -15.53 12.53
N ALA A 19 -15.20 -16.35 12.00
CA ALA A 19 -14.96 -17.69 12.53
C ALA A 19 -14.18 -17.69 13.87
N GLN A 20 -13.57 -16.56 14.23
CA GLN A 20 -12.77 -16.39 15.46
C GLN A 20 -13.50 -15.61 16.57
N GLY A 21 -14.77 -15.28 16.36
CA GLY A 21 -15.62 -14.55 17.32
C GLY A 21 -16.21 -13.28 16.71
N ASP A 22 -16.65 -12.37 17.58
CA ASP A 22 -17.21 -11.09 17.15
C ASP A 22 -16.17 -10.31 16.32
N VAL A 23 -16.58 -9.82 15.16
CA VAL A 23 -15.75 -8.96 14.31
C VAL A 23 -15.67 -7.57 14.94
N ALA A 24 -14.47 -7.15 15.30
CA ALA A 24 -14.22 -5.89 16.01
C ALA A 24 -13.47 -4.85 15.15
N ALA A 25 -12.81 -5.29 14.07
CA ALA A 25 -12.04 -4.42 13.17
C ALA A 25 -12.02 -4.96 11.72
N PRO A 26 -11.78 -4.13 10.71
CA PRO A 26 -11.50 -4.60 9.35
C PRO A 26 -10.15 -5.33 9.28
N TRP A 27 -9.96 -6.14 8.24
CA TRP A 27 -8.65 -6.69 7.91
C TRP A 27 -7.65 -5.58 7.56
N LEU A 28 -6.42 -5.71 8.03
CA LEU A 28 -5.37 -4.71 7.92
C LEU A 28 -4.17 -5.29 7.17
N ALA A 29 -3.69 -4.54 6.19
CA ALA A 29 -2.46 -4.85 5.48
C ALA A 29 -1.71 -3.59 5.06
N TRP A 30 -0.53 -3.81 4.50
CA TRP A 30 0.26 -2.79 3.84
C TRP A 30 -0.22 -2.59 2.41
N GLY A 31 -0.14 -1.34 1.92
CA GLY A 31 -0.31 -1.04 0.51
C GLY A 31 0.98 -1.25 -0.29
N PRO A 32 1.04 -0.76 -1.54
CA PRO A 32 2.26 -0.85 -2.34
C PRO A 32 3.39 -0.09 -1.67
N TYR A 33 4.60 -0.62 -1.80
CA TYR A 33 5.79 0.06 -1.32
C TYR A 33 6.20 1.14 -2.33
N LEU A 34 6.07 2.42 -1.98
CA LEU A 34 6.30 3.56 -2.88
C LEU A 34 7.70 4.20 -2.75
N TRP A 35 8.52 3.72 -1.82
CA TRP A 35 9.81 4.31 -1.51
C TRP A 35 10.92 3.77 -2.41
N ALA A 36 11.84 4.66 -2.82
CA ALA A 36 13.12 4.35 -3.43
C ALA A 36 14.17 5.41 -3.00
N ASP A 37 15.45 5.06 -3.04
CA ASP A 37 16.57 5.92 -2.65
C ASP A 37 17.00 6.83 -3.83
N GLY A 38 16.16 7.81 -4.15
CA GLY A 38 16.43 8.77 -5.21
C GLY A 38 16.71 8.07 -6.55
N LEU A 39 17.88 8.34 -7.13
CA LEU A 39 18.31 7.73 -8.39
C LEU A 39 18.93 6.33 -8.23
N THR A 40 19.11 5.83 -7.01
CA THR A 40 19.48 4.43 -6.78
C THR A 40 18.25 3.55 -7.04
N PRO A 41 18.25 2.71 -8.09
CA PRO A 41 17.08 1.94 -8.43
C PRO A 41 16.78 0.92 -7.33
N ARG A 42 15.50 0.82 -6.95
CA ARG A 42 14.99 -0.32 -6.19
C ARG A 42 15.13 -1.60 -7.02
N SER A 43 14.97 -2.77 -6.39
CA SER A 43 15.04 -4.08 -7.06
C SER A 43 14.14 -4.23 -8.29
N ASP A 44 13.10 -3.40 -8.45
CA ASP A 44 12.19 -3.36 -9.60
C ASP A 44 12.41 -2.15 -10.52
N GLY A 45 13.47 -1.37 -10.30
CA GLY A 45 13.82 -0.21 -11.11
C GLY A 45 13.16 1.11 -10.70
N LEU A 46 12.33 1.14 -9.64
CA LEU A 46 11.77 2.41 -9.15
C LEU A 46 12.87 3.37 -8.71
N THR A 47 12.79 4.61 -9.16
CA THR A 47 13.62 5.76 -8.77
C THR A 47 12.75 6.98 -8.50
N TRP A 48 13.33 8.02 -7.87
CA TRP A 48 12.74 9.34 -7.70
C TRP A 48 13.80 10.42 -8.02
N ALA A 49 13.68 11.08 -9.17
CA ALA A 49 14.53 12.21 -9.55
C ALA A 49 14.06 13.51 -8.88
N CYS A 50 14.94 14.50 -8.70
CA CYS A 50 14.56 15.75 -8.05
C CYS A 50 13.47 16.53 -8.80
N ASP A 51 13.41 16.43 -10.13
CA ASP A 51 12.39 17.06 -10.98
C ASP A 51 11.04 16.32 -10.97
N GLU A 52 10.97 15.16 -10.31
CA GLU A 52 9.72 14.44 -10.02
C GLU A 52 9.02 15.00 -8.76
N PHE A 53 9.66 15.89 -8.01
CA PHE A 53 9.06 16.56 -6.85
C PHE A 53 8.58 17.98 -7.18
N ALA A 54 7.71 18.51 -6.34
CA ALA A 54 7.46 19.94 -6.27
C ALA A 54 8.73 20.68 -5.76
N ASP A 55 8.73 22.01 -5.82
CA ASP A 55 9.85 22.86 -5.41
C ASP A 55 10.26 22.72 -3.93
N ASP A 56 9.51 21.95 -3.13
CA ASP A 56 9.82 21.61 -1.74
C ASP A 56 10.62 20.31 -1.56
N GLY A 57 10.88 19.56 -2.65
CA GLY A 57 11.62 18.30 -2.64
C GLY A 57 10.95 17.17 -1.85
N THR A 58 9.67 17.31 -1.49
CA THR A 58 8.93 16.34 -0.66
C THR A 58 7.66 15.87 -1.34
N HIS A 59 6.85 16.80 -1.86
CA HIS A 59 5.58 16.44 -2.50
C HIS A 59 5.82 16.00 -3.95
N PRO A 60 5.10 14.98 -4.45
CA PRO A 60 5.13 14.62 -5.86
C PRO A 60 4.69 15.78 -6.76
N GLY A 61 5.48 16.09 -7.77
CA GLY A 61 5.08 16.90 -8.92
C GLY A 61 4.10 16.14 -9.82
N ASP A 62 3.54 16.79 -10.84
CA ASP A 62 2.49 16.19 -11.68
C ASP A 62 2.90 14.84 -12.31
N PRO A 63 4.10 14.68 -12.92
CA PRO A 63 4.52 13.39 -13.48
C PRO A 63 4.64 12.28 -12.41
N ALA A 64 5.08 12.63 -11.20
CA ALA A 64 5.23 11.68 -10.11
C ALA A 64 3.89 11.24 -9.52
N ARG A 65 2.87 12.11 -9.55
CA ARG A 65 1.51 11.74 -9.16
C ARG A 65 0.95 10.65 -10.07
N ASP A 66 1.15 10.77 -11.39
CA ASP A 66 0.74 9.75 -12.36
C ASP A 66 1.48 8.43 -12.13
N LYS A 67 2.78 8.50 -11.84
CA LYS A 67 3.60 7.33 -11.49
C LYS A 67 3.10 6.64 -10.22
N VAL A 68 2.83 7.38 -9.15
CA VAL A 68 2.23 6.84 -7.91
C VAL A 68 0.85 6.24 -8.18
N ALA A 69 0.01 6.92 -8.98
CA ALA A 69 -1.31 6.44 -9.33
C ALA A 69 -1.25 5.11 -10.12
N ALA A 70 -0.30 4.96 -11.04
CA ALA A 70 -0.06 3.71 -11.76
C ALA A 70 0.35 2.59 -10.79
N MET A 71 1.29 2.84 -9.87
CA MET A 71 1.69 1.85 -8.86
C MET A 71 0.54 1.41 -7.95
N LEU A 72 -0.32 2.36 -7.54
CA LEU A 72 -1.52 2.05 -6.76
C LEU A 72 -2.52 1.23 -7.56
N LEU A 73 -2.78 1.60 -8.82
CA LEU A 73 -3.70 0.89 -9.68
C LEU A 73 -3.22 -0.54 -9.97
N ASP A 74 -1.92 -0.72 -10.20
CA ASP A 74 -1.33 -2.04 -10.41
C ASP A 74 -1.44 -2.90 -9.15
N PHE A 75 -1.17 -2.34 -7.96
CA PHE A 75 -1.37 -3.04 -6.69
C PHE A 75 -2.82 -3.50 -6.54
N PHE A 76 -3.80 -2.61 -6.71
CA PHE A 76 -5.21 -2.97 -6.58
C PHE A 76 -5.67 -3.99 -7.62
N LYS A 77 -5.07 -4.02 -8.81
CA LYS A 77 -5.43 -4.97 -9.86
C LYS A 77 -4.73 -6.32 -9.76
N MET A 78 -3.57 -6.39 -9.10
CA MET A 78 -2.69 -7.56 -9.19
C MET A 78 -2.40 -8.23 -7.85
N ASP A 79 -2.41 -7.49 -6.75
CA ASP A 79 -2.15 -8.07 -5.42
C ASP A 79 -3.29 -9.01 -5.02
N GLU A 80 -2.95 -10.23 -4.57
CA GLU A 80 -3.93 -11.26 -4.22
C GLU A 80 -4.89 -10.82 -3.11
N THR A 81 -4.45 -9.91 -2.25
CA THR A 81 -5.25 -9.39 -1.14
C THR A 81 -6.10 -8.18 -1.51
N ALA A 82 -5.85 -7.57 -2.68
CA ALA A 82 -6.56 -6.40 -3.16
C ALA A 82 -7.51 -6.69 -4.33
N ARG A 83 -7.06 -7.54 -5.26
CA ARG A 83 -7.67 -7.76 -6.57
C ARG A 83 -9.12 -8.20 -6.50
N VAL A 84 -9.45 -9.09 -5.57
CA VAL A 84 -10.80 -9.66 -5.45
C VAL A 84 -11.83 -8.56 -5.15
N TRP A 85 -11.65 -7.81 -4.06
CA TRP A 85 -12.62 -6.77 -3.70
C TRP A 85 -12.56 -5.55 -4.62
N PHE A 86 -11.41 -5.28 -5.26
CA PHE A 86 -11.28 -4.15 -6.20
C PHE A 86 -11.92 -4.42 -7.57
N LEU A 87 -11.78 -5.64 -8.12
CA LEU A 87 -12.28 -5.97 -9.46
C LEU A 87 -13.65 -6.65 -9.47
N GLU A 88 -13.92 -7.49 -8.49
CA GLU A 88 -15.09 -8.40 -8.53
C GLU A 88 -16.25 -7.87 -7.69
N GLY A 89 -16.02 -6.85 -6.84
CA GLY A 89 -16.96 -6.38 -5.84
C GLY A 89 -17.09 -7.42 -4.72
N GLY A 90 -16.58 -7.08 -3.54
CA GLY A 90 -16.49 -8.00 -2.39
C GLY A 90 -17.81 -8.63 -1.96
#